data_AF-A0A4R6ID15-F1
#
_entry.id   AF-A0A4R6ID15-F1
#
_cell.length_a   1.000
_cell.length_b   1.000
_cell.length_c   1.000
_cell.angle_alpha   90.00
_cell.angle_beta   90.00
_cell.angle_gamma   90.00
#
_symmetry.space_group_name_H-M   'P 1'
#
loop_
_entity.id
_entity.type
_entity.pdbx_description
1 polymer ?
#
loop_
_entity_poly.entity_id
_entity_poly.type
_entity_poly.pdbx_seq_one_letter_code
_entity_poly.pdbx_strand_id
1 'polypeptide(L)'
;MTENKKIDIDQKSIWKIKNKSVKWYDYLTFIFGLFLLAWIISEFITKTEINPANELQVVMGQASDIFTFTTQSNIILSFSLMLISFVEHNKIKQMFLASLIWITVTFVIYWVLISWTRPWGNIHSSIDSIITHAISPVVAVVIFFVKRKEFKLELLTRWIVSIYLVIYYLMLITVFFATQNNATLLANYNANGGASQTTYLPYVIIYGFANPYRPLYVNLLNATPLNIFLRIIFAIIIISLLFALPILFTMGYLKLSGISFQKFMKKSDNKYFKYKLIFNTQESYYEMKPIKFKK
;
A
#
# COMPACT_ATOMS: atom_id res chain seq x y z
N MET A 1 -17.52 -50.91 9.66
CA MET A 1 -16.19 -50.29 9.48
C MET A 1 -16.39 -48.83 9.10
N THR A 2 -16.33 -47.93 10.08
CA THR A 2 -16.37 -46.48 9.86
C THR A 2 -14.95 -46.01 9.59
N GLU A 3 -14.70 -45.63 8.34
CA GLU A 3 -13.46 -45.01 7.90
C GLU A 3 -13.29 -43.69 8.66
N ASN A 4 -12.36 -43.66 9.62
CA ASN A 4 -11.96 -42.44 10.30
C ASN A 4 -11.29 -41.53 9.26
N LYS A 5 -12.07 -40.61 8.69
CA LYS A 5 -11.54 -39.47 7.95
C LYS A 5 -10.65 -38.70 8.93
N LYS A 6 -9.34 -38.88 8.83
CA LYS A 6 -8.36 -37.98 9.43
C LYS A 6 -8.73 -36.57 8.96
N ILE A 7 -9.30 -35.79 9.86
CA ILE A 7 -9.45 -34.36 9.66
C ILE A 7 -8.01 -33.86 9.61
N ASP A 8 -7.59 -33.47 8.40
CA ASP A 8 -6.27 -32.95 8.14
C ASP A 8 -6.20 -31.54 8.76
N ILE A 9 -5.91 -31.50 10.06
CA ILE A 9 -5.77 -30.27 10.88
C ILE A 9 -4.64 -29.38 10.33
N ASP A 10 -3.82 -29.91 9.42
CA ASP A 10 -2.65 -29.28 8.83
C ASP A 10 -2.97 -28.14 7.82
N GLN A 11 -4.24 -27.83 7.55
CA GLN A 11 -4.63 -26.71 6.69
C GLN A 11 -4.73 -25.34 7.40
N LYS A 12 -4.61 -25.27 8.74
CA LYS A 12 -4.69 -23.98 9.46
C LYS A 12 -3.38 -23.19 9.52
N SER A 13 -2.24 -23.78 9.16
CA SER A 13 -0.95 -23.09 9.23
C SER A 13 -0.72 -22.21 7.98
N ILE A 14 -0.49 -20.91 8.21
CA ILE A 14 -0.09 -19.95 7.17
C ILE A 14 1.30 -20.32 6.59
N TRP A 15 2.09 -21.10 7.34
CA TRP A 15 3.50 -21.41 7.07
C TRP A 15 3.73 -22.67 6.26
N LYS A 16 2.79 -23.03 5.37
CA LYS A 16 3.01 -24.17 4.46
C LYS A 16 4.09 -23.82 3.44
N ILE A 17 5.30 -24.32 3.68
CA ILE A 17 6.43 -24.23 2.77
C ILE A 17 6.05 -24.91 1.47
N LYS A 18 6.45 -24.32 0.33
CA LYS A 18 6.28 -24.93 -1.00
C LYS A 18 6.86 -26.36 -0.97
N ASN A 19 5.99 -27.35 -1.20
CA ASN A 19 6.42 -28.74 -1.36
C ASN A 19 6.99 -29.02 -2.77
N LYS A 20 6.80 -28.07 -3.70
CA LYS A 20 7.41 -28.12 -5.04
C LYS A 20 8.87 -27.69 -4.97
N SER A 21 9.67 -28.20 -5.90
CA SER A 21 11.05 -27.75 -6.08
C SER A 21 11.09 -26.22 -6.24
N VAL A 22 11.82 -25.57 -5.34
CA VAL A 22 12.08 -24.12 -5.39
C VAL A 22 12.80 -23.83 -6.70
N LYS A 23 12.29 -22.87 -7.47
CA LYS A 23 12.87 -22.53 -8.77
C LYS A 23 13.89 -21.40 -8.62
N TRP A 24 14.80 -21.25 -9.59
CA TRP A 24 15.83 -20.20 -9.56
C TRP A 24 15.24 -18.78 -9.36
N TYR A 25 14.09 -18.50 -9.96
CA TYR A 25 13.42 -17.21 -9.81
C TYR A 25 12.85 -16.97 -8.40
N ASP A 26 12.61 -18.02 -7.61
CA ASP A 26 12.21 -17.87 -6.20
C ASP A 26 13.39 -17.35 -5.37
N TYR A 27 14.61 -17.84 -5.62
CA TYR A 27 15.81 -17.31 -4.97
C TYR A 27 16.08 -15.85 -5.36
N LEU A 28 15.94 -15.49 -6.64
CA LEU A 28 16.07 -14.10 -7.07
C LEU A 28 15.02 -13.19 -6.44
N THR A 29 13.77 -13.66 -6.35
CA THR A 29 12.68 -12.93 -5.66
C THR A 29 13.06 -12.67 -4.20
N PHE A 30 13.61 -13.67 -3.51
CA PHE A 30 14.03 -13.55 -2.12
C PHE A 30 15.20 -12.59 -1.95
N ILE A 31 16.27 -12.76 -2.75
CA ILE A 31 17.47 -11.92 -2.71
C ILE A 31 17.09 -10.46 -2.97
N PHE A 32 16.21 -10.21 -3.95
CA PHE A 32 15.75 -8.86 -4.23
C PHE A 32 14.94 -8.27 -3.06
N GLY A 33 14.05 -9.07 -2.46
CA GLY A 33 13.33 -8.65 -1.25
C GLY A 33 14.29 -8.28 -0.11
N LEU A 34 15.32 -9.10 0.14
CA LEU A 34 16.35 -8.84 1.15
C LEU A 34 17.17 -7.58 0.82
N PHE A 35 17.57 -7.40 -0.43
CA PHE A 35 18.26 -6.21 -0.91
C PHE A 35 17.43 -4.95 -0.64
N LEU A 36 16.14 -4.94 -0.98
CA LEU A 36 15.26 -3.80 -0.71
C LEU A 36 15.14 -3.51 0.80
N LEU A 37 15.06 -4.55 1.64
CA LEU A 37 15.00 -4.35 3.09
C LEU A 37 16.29 -3.71 3.60
N ALA A 38 17.43 -4.25 3.19
CA ALA A 38 18.75 -3.75 3.57
C ALA A 38 18.95 -2.31 3.08
N TRP A 39 18.50 -1.97 1.87
CA TRP A 39 18.54 -0.60 1.33
C TRP A 39 17.76 0.36 2.24
N ILE A 40 16.51 0.04 2.56
CA ILE A 40 15.66 0.88 3.43
C ILE A 40 16.27 1.02 4.83
N ILE A 41 16.79 -0.06 5.41
CA ILE A 41 17.45 -0.03 6.71
C ILE A 41 18.71 0.84 6.65
N SER A 42 19.48 0.78 5.57
CA SER A 42 20.68 1.60 5.41
C SER A 42 20.37 3.10 5.37
N GLU A 43 19.26 3.49 4.75
CA GLU A 43 18.77 4.88 4.75
C GLU A 43 18.40 5.35 6.17
N PHE A 44 17.81 4.48 7.00
CA PHE A 44 17.51 4.82 8.39
C PHE A 44 18.77 4.95 9.26
N ILE A 45 19.78 4.11 9.04
CA ILE A 45 21.02 4.12 9.83
C ILE A 45 21.89 5.31 9.46
N THR A 46 21.95 5.69 8.19
CA THR A 46 22.84 6.74 7.69
C THR A 46 22.33 8.16 7.95
N LYS A 47 21.02 8.34 8.17
CA LYS A 47 20.43 9.65 8.50
C LYS A 47 20.59 9.97 9.98
N THR A 48 21.71 10.61 10.33
CA THR A 48 22.01 11.01 11.70
C THR A 48 21.47 12.38 12.08
N GLU A 49 21.26 13.28 11.10
CA GLU A 49 20.90 14.68 11.35
C GLU A 49 19.42 14.97 11.06
N ILE A 50 18.81 15.75 11.96
CA ILE A 50 17.45 16.28 11.78
C ILE A 50 17.55 17.51 10.90
N ASN A 51 16.91 17.48 9.73
CA ASN A 51 16.80 18.66 8.87
C ASN A 51 15.71 19.60 9.42
N PRO A 52 16.05 20.82 9.90
CA PRO A 52 15.06 21.76 10.44
C PRO A 52 14.08 22.28 9.39
N ALA A 53 14.38 22.12 8.10
CA ALA A 53 13.49 22.44 6.99
C ALA A 53 12.51 21.30 6.63
N ASN A 54 12.57 20.17 7.34
CA ASN A 54 11.59 19.09 7.20
C ASN A 54 10.73 19.05 8.47
N GLU A 55 9.50 19.53 8.37
CA GLU A 55 8.61 19.68 9.52
C GLU A 55 8.28 18.34 10.18
N LEU A 56 8.18 17.27 9.38
CA LEU A 56 7.94 15.93 9.90
C LEU A 56 9.15 15.44 10.71
N GLN A 57 10.38 15.73 10.27
CA GLN A 57 11.60 15.41 11.04
C GLN A 57 11.71 16.24 12.31
N VAL A 58 11.27 17.49 12.32
CA VAL A 58 11.26 18.31 13.54
C VAL A 58 10.32 17.70 14.60
N VAL A 59 9.17 17.16 14.18
CA VAL A 59 8.18 16.59 15.11
C VAL A 59 8.48 15.13 15.48
N MET A 60 8.89 14.31 14.51
CA MET A 60 9.05 12.86 14.68
C MET A 60 10.51 12.39 14.74
N GLY A 61 11.47 13.30 14.57
CA GLY A 61 12.89 12.97 14.47
C GLY A 61 13.19 12.02 13.31
N GLN A 62 14.09 11.08 13.57
CA GLN A 62 14.51 10.06 12.60
C GLN A 62 13.38 9.07 12.22
N ALA A 63 12.30 8.98 13.02
CA ALA A 63 11.17 8.11 12.69
C ALA A 63 10.28 8.68 11.56
N SER A 64 10.47 9.94 11.16
CA SER A 64 9.71 10.62 10.11
C SER A 64 9.60 9.82 8.80
N ASP A 65 10.68 9.19 8.35
CA ASP A 65 10.71 8.43 7.10
C ASP A 65 9.77 7.21 7.12
N ILE A 66 9.53 6.60 8.29
CA ILE A 66 8.56 5.49 8.46
C ILE A 66 7.13 5.97 8.18
N PHE A 67 6.82 7.25 8.43
CA PHE A 67 5.49 7.80 8.19
C PHE A 67 5.22 8.13 6.73
N THR A 68 6.21 8.00 5.83
CA THR A 68 5.99 8.17 4.39
C THR A 68 5.39 6.90 3.76
N PHE A 69 4.42 7.06 2.88
CA PHE A 69 3.79 5.94 2.17
C PHE A 69 4.79 5.20 1.28
N THR A 70 5.75 5.92 0.71
CA THR A 70 6.84 5.34 -0.10
C THR A 70 7.62 4.32 0.72
N THR A 71 8.04 4.66 1.94
CA THR A 71 8.77 3.74 2.80
C THR A 71 7.91 2.58 3.25
N GLN A 72 6.66 2.83 3.68
CA GLN A 72 5.73 1.78 4.09
C GLN A 72 5.47 0.77 2.97
N SER A 73 5.19 1.26 1.75
CA SER A 73 4.94 0.40 0.59
C SER A 73 6.18 -0.42 0.18
N ASN A 74 7.39 0.16 0.25
CA ASN A 74 8.63 -0.57 -0.03
C ASN A 74 8.96 -1.63 1.05
N ILE A 75 8.74 -1.33 2.33
CA ILE A 75 8.91 -2.31 3.42
C ILE A 75 7.95 -3.50 3.22
N ILE A 76 6.67 -3.23 2.99
CA ILE A 76 5.68 -4.29 2.80
C ILE A 76 5.98 -5.09 1.52
N LEU A 77 6.41 -4.43 0.44
CA LEU A 77 6.85 -5.09 -0.78
C LEU A 77 8.02 -6.04 -0.50
N SER A 78 9.06 -5.55 0.16
CA SER A 78 10.24 -6.34 0.51
C SER A 78 9.88 -7.62 1.28
N PHE A 79 9.09 -7.49 2.35
CA PHE A 79 8.60 -8.66 3.11
C PHE A 79 7.75 -9.59 2.25
N SER A 80 6.88 -9.04 1.40
CA SER A 80 6.02 -9.85 0.54
C SER A 80 6.81 -10.65 -0.51
N LEU A 81 7.89 -10.09 -1.05
CA LEU A 81 8.82 -10.76 -1.94
C LEU A 81 9.54 -11.92 -1.23
N MET A 82 10.05 -11.67 -0.02
CA MET A 82 10.69 -12.72 0.77
C MET A 82 9.72 -13.88 1.05
N LEU A 83 8.50 -13.57 1.48
CA LEU A 83 7.50 -14.57 1.86
C LEU A 83 6.96 -15.35 0.64
N ILE A 84 6.67 -14.69 -0.49
CA ILE A 84 6.15 -15.37 -1.69
C ILE A 84 7.20 -16.24 -2.40
N SER A 85 8.46 -16.13 -1.99
CA SER A 85 9.52 -17.00 -2.49
C SER A 85 9.34 -18.44 -1.99
N PHE A 86 8.95 -18.61 -0.71
CA PHE A 86 8.93 -19.92 -0.06
C PHE A 86 7.57 -20.38 0.47
N VAL A 87 6.60 -19.48 0.65
CA VAL A 87 5.30 -19.79 1.25
C VAL A 87 4.20 -19.91 0.18
N GLU A 88 3.52 -21.07 0.11
CA GLU A 88 2.45 -21.33 -0.86
C GLU A 88 1.04 -21.06 -0.28
N HIS A 89 0.86 -19.88 0.33
CA HIS A 89 -0.41 -19.52 0.98
C HIS A 89 -1.13 -18.39 0.25
N ASN A 90 -2.46 -18.47 0.10
CA ASN A 90 -3.22 -17.46 -0.65
C ASN A 90 -3.08 -16.06 -0.06
N LYS A 91 -3.07 -15.93 1.28
CA LYS A 91 -2.88 -14.65 1.97
C LYS A 91 -1.53 -13.99 1.64
N ILE A 92 -0.45 -14.75 1.51
CA ILE A 92 0.87 -14.21 1.13
C ILE A 92 0.84 -13.69 -0.31
N LYS A 93 0.14 -14.41 -1.20
CA LYS A 93 -0.10 -13.96 -2.58
C LYS A 93 -0.98 -12.70 -2.63
N GLN A 94 -2.03 -12.60 -1.80
CA GLN A 94 -2.82 -11.37 -1.69
C GLN A 94 -1.99 -10.21 -1.15
N MET A 95 -1.13 -10.44 -0.15
CA MET A 95 -0.25 -9.43 0.41
C MET A 95 0.75 -8.90 -0.62
N PHE A 96 1.38 -9.80 -1.41
CA PHE A 96 2.23 -9.39 -2.52
C PHE A 96 1.46 -8.63 -3.60
N LEU A 97 0.24 -9.05 -3.92
CA LEU A 97 -0.55 -8.31 -4.90
C LEU A 97 -0.95 -6.92 -4.37
N ALA A 98 -1.28 -6.80 -3.09
CA ALA A 98 -1.58 -5.51 -2.47
C ALA A 98 -0.35 -4.60 -2.46
N SER A 99 0.82 -5.11 -2.08
CA SER A 99 2.08 -4.36 -2.12
C SER A 99 2.48 -3.96 -3.54
N LEU A 100 2.25 -4.83 -4.54
CA LEU A 100 2.43 -4.52 -5.95
C LEU A 100 1.55 -3.34 -6.39
N ILE A 101 0.27 -3.32 -5.99
CA ILE A 101 -0.63 -2.23 -6.35
C ILE A 101 -0.18 -0.93 -5.65
N TRP A 102 0.18 -0.99 -4.37
CA TRP A 102 0.68 0.18 -3.64
C TRP A 102 1.97 0.73 -4.25
N ILE A 103 2.96 -0.12 -4.57
CA ILE A 103 4.19 0.36 -5.20
C ILE A 103 3.95 0.90 -6.62
N THR A 104 2.93 0.39 -7.33
CA THR A 104 2.50 0.95 -8.62
C THR A 104 1.89 2.34 -8.44
N VAL A 105 1.07 2.54 -7.41
CA VAL A 105 0.54 3.87 -7.06
C VAL A 105 1.69 4.83 -6.70
N THR A 106 2.65 4.38 -5.88
CA THR A 106 3.85 5.15 -5.53
C THR A 106 4.65 5.54 -6.77
N PHE A 107 4.88 4.60 -7.70
CA PHE A 107 5.53 4.85 -8.98
C PHE A 107 4.83 5.97 -9.76
N VAL A 108 3.52 5.84 -10.00
CA VAL A 108 2.77 6.82 -10.79
C VAL A 108 2.73 8.18 -10.11
N ILE A 109 2.41 8.25 -8.81
CA ILE A 109 2.35 9.51 -8.07
C ILE A 109 3.73 10.19 -8.07
N TYR A 110 4.79 9.43 -7.79
CA TYR A 110 6.14 9.99 -7.77
C TYR A 110 6.51 10.58 -9.12
N TRP A 111 6.40 9.80 -10.20
CA TRP A 111 6.83 10.25 -11.51
C TRP A 111 5.98 11.39 -12.07
N VAL A 112 4.67 11.39 -11.81
CA VAL A 112 3.75 12.43 -12.30
C VAL A 112 3.80 13.70 -11.44
N LEU A 113 3.92 13.59 -10.11
CA LEU A 113 3.70 14.72 -9.20
C LEU A 113 4.95 15.18 -8.43
N ILE A 114 5.99 14.34 -8.28
CA ILE A 114 7.11 14.61 -7.37
C ILE A 114 8.47 14.70 -8.10
N SER A 115 8.68 13.88 -9.13
CA SER A 115 10.00 13.70 -9.77
C SER A 115 10.62 15.00 -10.30
N TRP A 116 9.78 15.92 -10.82
CA TRP A 116 10.20 17.18 -11.41
C TRP A 116 10.65 18.23 -10.37
N THR A 117 10.32 18.06 -9.08
CA THR A 117 10.78 18.95 -8.00
C THR A 117 12.07 18.47 -7.34
N ARG A 118 12.63 17.32 -7.75
CA ARG A 118 13.81 16.73 -7.11
C ARG A 118 15.11 17.33 -7.68
N PRO A 119 16.10 17.63 -6.83
CA PRO A 119 17.41 18.09 -7.29
C PRO A 119 18.23 16.90 -7.82
N TRP A 120 18.12 16.62 -9.12
CA TRP A 120 18.85 15.54 -9.81
C TRP A 120 20.37 15.71 -9.87
N GLY A 121 20.91 16.83 -9.36
CA GLY A 121 22.35 17.08 -9.29
C GLY A 121 23.07 16.27 -8.21
N ASN A 122 22.37 15.75 -7.20
CA ASN A 122 22.98 14.90 -6.17
C ASN A 122 22.88 13.43 -6.60
N ILE A 123 24.02 12.81 -6.90
CA ILE A 123 24.10 11.42 -7.40
C ILE A 123 23.49 10.43 -6.38
N HIS A 124 23.85 10.54 -5.11
CA HIS A 124 23.36 9.62 -4.06
C HIS A 124 21.83 9.68 -3.94
N SER A 125 21.27 10.89 -3.80
CA SER A 125 19.81 11.08 -3.72
C SER A 125 19.10 10.65 -4.99
N SER A 126 19.72 10.81 -6.16
CA SER A 126 19.16 10.37 -7.44
C SER A 126 19.13 8.84 -7.54
N ILE A 127 20.20 8.16 -7.11
CA ILE A 127 20.27 6.69 -7.07
C ILE A 127 19.20 6.14 -6.12
N ASP A 128 19.12 6.65 -4.89
CA ASP A 128 18.08 6.23 -3.95
C ASP A 128 16.68 6.42 -4.56
N SER A 129 16.45 7.58 -5.17
CA SER A 129 15.17 7.86 -5.78
C SER A 129 14.83 6.92 -6.93
N ILE A 130 15.81 6.57 -7.79
CA ILE A 130 15.63 5.61 -8.89
C ILE A 130 15.36 4.21 -8.35
N ILE A 131 16.10 3.75 -7.34
CA ILE A 131 15.91 2.44 -6.73
C ILE A 131 14.49 2.36 -6.15
N THR A 132 14.14 3.31 -5.29
CA THR A 132 12.90 3.33 -4.51
C THR A 132 11.65 3.56 -5.36
N HIS A 133 11.74 4.42 -6.41
CA HIS A 133 10.57 4.85 -7.19
C HIS A 133 10.52 4.31 -8.62
N ALA A 134 11.53 3.58 -9.10
CA ALA A 134 11.49 2.94 -10.41
C ALA A 134 11.85 1.46 -10.36
N ILE A 135 13.05 1.12 -9.85
CA ILE A 135 13.55 -0.27 -9.88
C ILE A 135 12.65 -1.18 -9.06
N SER A 136 12.33 -0.82 -7.81
CA SER A 136 11.43 -1.61 -6.95
C SER A 136 10.08 -1.91 -7.60
N PRO A 137 9.29 -0.91 -8.08
CA PRO A 137 8.06 -1.17 -8.80
C PRO A 137 8.23 -2.06 -10.04
N VAL A 138 9.23 -1.79 -10.88
CA VAL A 138 9.46 -2.55 -12.13
C VAL A 138 9.75 -4.01 -11.83
N VAL A 139 10.64 -4.29 -10.87
CA VAL A 139 10.98 -5.67 -10.50
C VAL A 139 9.79 -6.39 -9.88
N ALA A 140 8.99 -5.72 -9.05
CA ALA A 140 7.75 -6.29 -8.51
C ALA A 140 6.77 -6.70 -9.63
N VAL A 141 6.60 -5.86 -10.66
CA VAL A 141 5.79 -6.16 -11.83
C VAL A 141 6.32 -7.37 -12.59
N VAL A 142 7.63 -7.44 -12.84
CA VAL A 142 8.26 -8.59 -13.50
C VAL A 142 8.00 -9.88 -12.72
N ILE A 143 8.22 -9.85 -11.40
CA ILE A 143 7.99 -11.01 -10.52
C ILE A 143 6.52 -11.43 -10.52
N PHE A 144 5.59 -10.48 -10.49
CA PHE A 144 4.17 -10.76 -10.64
C PHE A 144 3.89 -11.49 -11.95
N PHE A 145 4.40 -11.02 -13.08
CA PHE A 145 4.17 -11.68 -14.36
C PHE A 145 4.81 -13.08 -14.43
N VAL A 146 6.00 -13.28 -13.84
CA VAL A 146 6.62 -14.61 -13.74
C VAL A 146 5.74 -15.58 -12.93
N LYS A 147 5.19 -15.12 -11.80
CA LYS A 147 4.40 -15.95 -10.88
C LYS A 147 2.88 -15.90 -11.13
N ARG A 148 2.40 -15.18 -12.14
CA ARG A 148 0.98 -14.84 -12.35
C ARG A 148 0.01 -16.02 -12.30
N LYS A 149 0.44 -17.19 -12.80
CA LYS A 149 -0.39 -18.42 -12.84
C LYS A 149 -0.68 -18.99 -11.43
N GLU A 150 0.05 -18.55 -10.42
CA GLU A 150 -0.09 -19.02 -9.04
C GLU A 150 -1.13 -18.21 -8.24
N PHE A 151 -1.58 -17.06 -8.77
CA PHE A 151 -2.45 -16.13 -8.07
C PHE A 151 -3.93 -16.44 -8.31
N LYS A 152 -4.71 -16.25 -7.25
CA LYS A 152 -6.17 -16.30 -7.26
C LYS A 152 -6.66 -15.05 -6.53
N LEU A 153 -7.33 -14.14 -7.23
CA LEU A 153 -7.72 -12.88 -6.59
C LEU A 153 -8.94 -13.06 -5.67
N GLU A 154 -8.83 -12.54 -4.45
CA GLU A 154 -9.98 -12.31 -3.59
C GLU A 154 -10.56 -10.91 -3.80
N LEU A 155 -11.90 -10.82 -3.87
CA LEU A 155 -12.61 -9.53 -4.00
C LEU A 155 -12.27 -8.56 -2.86
N LEU A 156 -11.96 -9.08 -1.67
CA LEU A 156 -11.61 -8.29 -0.49
C LEU A 156 -10.29 -7.53 -0.69
N THR A 157 -9.29 -8.14 -1.33
CA THR A 157 -7.98 -7.52 -1.59
C THR A 157 -8.12 -6.21 -2.36
N ARG A 158 -9.03 -6.15 -3.34
CA ARG A 158 -9.32 -4.92 -4.12
C ARG A 158 -9.73 -3.75 -3.22
N TRP A 159 -10.53 -4.03 -2.20
CA TRP A 159 -11.02 -3.00 -1.27
C TRP A 159 -9.99 -2.64 -0.22
N ILE A 160 -9.29 -3.62 0.35
CA ILE A 160 -8.25 -3.39 1.38
C ILE A 160 -7.18 -2.42 0.88
N VAL A 161 -6.73 -2.58 -0.37
CA VAL A 161 -5.68 -1.73 -0.95
C VAL A 161 -6.13 -0.26 -0.98
N SER A 162 -7.39 -0.01 -1.35
CA SER A 162 -7.98 1.33 -1.40
C SER A 162 -8.22 1.91 0.00
N ILE A 163 -8.76 1.09 0.90
CA ILE A 163 -9.03 1.48 2.29
C ILE A 163 -7.74 1.93 2.99
N TYR A 164 -6.63 1.20 2.80
CA TYR A 164 -5.35 1.58 3.37
C TYR A 164 -4.87 2.97 2.91
N LEU A 165 -4.99 3.28 1.61
CA LEU A 165 -4.65 4.61 1.08
C LEU A 165 -5.50 5.72 1.67
N VAL A 166 -6.79 5.46 1.87
CA VAL A 166 -7.71 6.43 2.47
C VAL A 166 -7.37 6.65 3.94
N ILE A 167 -7.12 5.58 4.71
CA ILE A 167 -6.67 5.67 6.10
C ILE A 167 -5.35 6.45 6.19
N TYR A 168 -4.42 6.17 5.28
CA TYR A 168 -3.15 6.89 5.20
C TYR A 168 -3.37 8.39 4.94
N TYR A 169 -4.25 8.75 4.00
CA TYR A 169 -4.59 10.14 3.73
C TYR A 169 -5.28 10.84 4.92
N LEU A 170 -6.17 10.14 5.63
CA LEU A 170 -6.76 10.66 6.87
C LEU A 170 -5.69 10.88 7.96
N MET A 171 -4.69 10.02 8.04
CA MET A 171 -3.52 10.22 8.91
C MET A 171 -2.76 11.49 8.52
N LEU A 172 -2.52 11.75 7.21
CA LEU A 172 -1.87 12.98 6.74
C LEU A 172 -2.64 14.23 7.19
N ILE A 173 -3.96 14.24 6.99
CA ILE A 173 -4.84 15.34 7.39
C ILE A 173 -4.78 15.54 8.92
N THR A 174 -4.82 14.44 9.67
CA THR A 174 -4.75 14.49 11.14
C THR A 174 -3.43 15.10 11.61
N VAL A 175 -2.30 14.65 11.05
CA VAL A 175 -0.97 15.19 11.37
C VAL A 175 -0.88 16.67 11.02
N PHE A 176 -1.40 17.07 9.86
CA PHE A 176 -1.45 18.47 9.45
C PHE A 176 -2.22 19.33 10.47
N PHE A 177 -3.44 18.96 10.83
CA PHE A 177 -4.24 19.74 11.79
C PHE A 177 -3.66 19.72 13.20
N ALA A 178 -3.10 18.59 13.64
CA ALA A 178 -2.47 18.46 14.95
C ALA A 178 -1.21 19.35 15.12
N THR A 179 -0.60 19.79 14.02
CA THR A 179 0.69 20.51 14.05
C THR A 179 0.60 22.00 13.73
N GLN A 180 -0.58 22.54 13.40
CA GLN A 180 -0.76 23.96 12.99
C GLN A 180 -0.30 25.00 14.02
N ASN A 181 -0.28 24.64 15.30
CA ASN A 181 0.14 25.52 16.39
C ASN A 181 1.36 24.95 17.13
N ASN A 182 2.18 24.13 16.46
CA ASN A 182 3.40 23.61 17.07
C ASN A 182 4.40 24.75 17.27
N ALA A 183 4.77 25.02 18.53
CA ALA A 183 5.63 26.14 18.89
C ALA A 183 7.01 26.08 18.22
N THR A 184 7.59 24.88 18.07
CA THR A 184 8.89 24.70 17.41
C THR A 184 8.82 24.99 15.92
N LEU A 185 7.78 24.49 15.24
CA LEU A 185 7.58 24.78 13.81
C LEU A 185 7.33 26.28 13.58
N LEU A 186 6.55 26.92 14.45
CA LEU A 186 6.29 28.36 14.37
C LEU A 186 7.55 29.19 14.67
N ALA A 187 8.36 28.79 15.64
CA ALA A 187 9.64 29.42 15.94
C ALA A 187 10.61 29.31 14.76
N ASN A 188 10.72 28.13 14.14
CA ASN A 188 11.53 27.92 12.94
C ASN A 188 11.04 28.77 11.77
N TYR A 189 9.72 28.85 11.58
CA TYR A 189 9.09 29.69 10.55
C TYR A 189 9.41 31.18 10.75
N ASN A 190 9.28 31.69 11.97
CA ASN A 190 9.54 33.09 12.30
C ASN A 190 11.02 33.45 12.24
N ALA A 191 11.91 32.57 12.73
CA ALA A 191 13.35 32.77 12.73
C ALA A 191 13.94 32.89 11.31
N ASN A 192 13.32 32.24 10.33
CA ASN A 192 13.73 32.28 8.92
C ASN A 192 12.93 33.33 8.12
N GLY A 193 12.47 34.39 8.80
CA GLY A 193 11.93 35.61 8.21
C GLY A 193 10.52 35.51 7.66
N GLY A 194 9.78 34.41 7.88
CA GLY A 194 8.40 34.20 7.37
C GLY A 194 8.22 34.27 5.85
N ALA A 195 9.24 34.69 5.10
CA ALA A 195 9.25 34.95 3.67
C ALA A 195 9.59 33.70 2.86
N SER A 196 10.31 32.74 3.45
CA SER A 196 10.56 31.43 2.83
C SER A 196 9.39 30.45 3.06
N GLN A 197 8.16 30.87 2.73
CA GLN A 197 6.91 30.08 2.88
C GLN A 197 6.89 28.77 2.08
N THR A 198 7.95 28.48 1.32
CA THR A 198 8.13 27.25 0.55
C THR A 198 8.99 26.21 1.28
N THR A 199 9.79 26.62 2.27
CA THR A 199 10.84 25.79 2.88
C THR A 199 10.64 25.56 4.37
N TYR A 200 10.01 26.51 5.05
CA TYR A 200 9.62 26.36 6.46
C TYR A 200 8.12 26.59 6.55
N LEU A 201 7.40 25.60 7.06
CA LEU A 201 5.96 25.69 7.30
C LEU A 201 5.66 25.60 8.80
N PRO A 202 4.65 26.32 9.28
CA PRO A 202 4.22 26.24 10.67
C PRO A 202 3.39 24.97 10.97
N TYR A 203 3.38 23.99 10.06
CA TYR A 203 2.63 22.74 10.14
C TYR A 203 3.30 21.66 9.30
N VAL A 204 3.04 20.39 9.61
CA VAL A 204 3.63 19.26 8.91
C VAL A 204 2.90 18.97 7.60
N ILE A 205 3.65 18.91 6.51
CA ILE A 205 3.22 18.34 5.23
C ILE A 205 4.14 17.17 4.88
N ILE A 206 3.56 15.98 4.71
CA ILE A 206 4.32 14.80 4.23
C ILE A 206 4.42 14.81 2.70
N TYR A 207 3.32 15.17 2.02
CA TYR A 207 3.27 15.25 0.57
C TYR A 207 2.63 16.58 0.12
N GLY A 208 3.36 17.35 -0.69
CA GLY A 208 2.92 18.68 -1.15
C GLY A 208 1.56 18.66 -1.85
N PHE A 209 1.30 17.68 -2.73
CA PHE A 209 0.02 17.53 -3.41
C PHE A 209 -1.16 17.21 -2.47
N ALA A 210 -0.89 16.72 -1.27
CA ALA A 210 -1.89 16.38 -0.26
C ALA A 210 -2.08 17.51 0.78
N ASN A 211 -1.44 18.67 0.59
CA ASN A 211 -1.59 19.82 1.47
C ASN A 211 -3.03 20.36 1.44
N PRO A 212 -3.77 20.40 2.57
CA PRO A 212 -5.13 20.94 2.61
C PRO A 212 -5.25 22.42 2.19
N TYR A 213 -4.17 23.20 2.29
CA TYR A 213 -4.12 24.60 1.84
C TYR A 213 -3.61 24.80 0.42
N ARG A 214 -2.89 23.82 -0.12
CA ARG A 214 -2.38 23.83 -1.50
C ARG A 214 -2.61 22.48 -2.20
N PRO A 215 -3.85 21.99 -2.29
CA PRO A 215 -4.11 20.65 -2.78
C PRO A 215 -3.73 20.57 -4.26
N LEU A 216 -3.08 19.47 -4.66
CA LEU A 216 -2.50 19.29 -5.99
C LEU A 216 -1.61 20.48 -6.44
N TYR A 217 -0.95 21.14 -5.49
CA TYR A 217 -0.13 22.33 -5.69
C TYR A 217 -0.89 23.61 -6.13
N VAL A 218 -2.23 23.61 -6.09
CA VAL A 218 -3.05 24.79 -6.38
C VAL A 218 -3.03 25.74 -5.18
N ASN A 219 -2.55 26.97 -5.34
CA ASN A 219 -2.43 27.92 -4.22
C ASN A 219 -3.79 28.46 -3.79
N LEU A 220 -4.31 27.94 -2.68
CA LEU A 220 -5.60 28.33 -2.11
C LEU A 220 -5.46 28.94 -0.72
N LEU A 221 -4.30 29.50 -0.34
CA LEU A 221 -4.00 29.94 1.03
C LEU A 221 -5.01 30.93 1.64
N ASN A 222 -5.51 31.87 0.83
CA ASN A 222 -6.47 32.86 1.31
C ASN A 222 -7.81 32.20 1.67
N ALA A 223 -8.37 32.52 2.84
CA ALA A 223 -9.64 31.97 3.31
C ALA A 223 -10.87 32.67 2.70
N THR A 224 -10.92 32.77 1.38
CA THR A 224 -12.12 33.25 0.67
C THR A 224 -13.16 32.12 0.55
N PRO A 225 -14.47 32.42 0.46
CA PRO A 225 -15.50 31.39 0.26
C PRO A 225 -15.21 30.49 -0.95
N LEU A 226 -14.74 31.08 -2.06
CA LEU A 226 -14.34 30.34 -3.25
C LEU A 226 -13.18 29.38 -2.97
N ASN A 227 -12.12 29.84 -2.30
CA ASN A 227 -10.97 28.99 -2.01
C ASN A 227 -11.33 27.85 -1.05
N ILE A 228 -12.16 28.10 -0.05
CA ILE A 228 -12.67 27.08 0.86
C ILE A 228 -13.46 26.03 0.06
N PHE A 229 -14.37 26.47 -0.80
CA PHE A 229 -15.12 25.59 -1.68
C PHE A 229 -14.19 24.73 -2.57
N LEU A 230 -13.19 25.34 -3.21
CA LEU A 230 -12.22 24.63 -4.04
C LEU A 230 -11.38 23.62 -3.24
N ARG A 231 -10.96 23.94 -2.01
CA ARG A 231 -10.25 22.99 -1.13
C ARG A 231 -11.09 21.73 -0.86
N ILE A 232 -12.39 21.89 -0.62
CA ILE A 232 -13.31 20.77 -0.41
C ILE A 232 -13.43 19.93 -1.69
N ILE A 233 -13.60 20.57 -2.84
CA ILE A 233 -13.67 19.88 -4.14
C ILE A 233 -12.39 19.08 -4.41
N PHE A 234 -11.20 19.67 -4.20
CA PHE A 234 -9.94 18.96 -4.36
C PHE A 234 -9.78 17.80 -3.37
N ALA A 235 -10.22 17.95 -2.12
CA ALA A 235 -10.20 16.86 -1.16
C ALA A 235 -11.07 15.67 -1.63
N ILE A 236 -12.25 15.94 -2.19
CA ILE A 236 -13.13 14.92 -2.79
C ILE A 236 -12.44 14.26 -3.99
N ILE A 237 -11.79 15.03 -4.86
CA ILE A 237 -11.03 14.50 -6.00
C ILE A 237 -9.91 13.58 -5.52
N ILE A 238 -9.10 14.02 -4.54
CA ILE A 238 -8.00 13.21 -3.99
C ILE A 238 -8.54 11.89 -3.42
N ILE A 239 -9.56 11.93 -2.56
CA ILE A 239 -10.17 10.71 -2.00
C ILE A 239 -10.70 9.80 -3.11
N SER A 240 -11.34 10.36 -4.13
CA SER A 240 -11.85 9.60 -5.28
C SER A 240 -10.71 8.92 -6.05
N LEU A 241 -9.58 9.60 -6.26
CA LEU A 241 -8.40 9.03 -6.90
C LEU A 241 -7.75 7.93 -6.04
N LEU A 242 -7.72 8.08 -4.72
CA LEU A 242 -7.19 7.06 -3.80
C LEU A 242 -8.03 5.77 -3.82
N PHE A 243 -9.32 5.85 -4.15
CA PHE A 243 -10.14 4.66 -4.44
C PHE A 243 -9.98 4.16 -5.88
N ALA A 244 -10.02 5.07 -6.86
CA ALA A 244 -10.05 4.70 -8.27
C ALA A 244 -8.73 4.08 -8.74
N LEU A 245 -7.58 4.66 -8.38
CA LEU A 245 -6.28 4.21 -8.89
C LEU A 245 -5.96 2.75 -8.50
N PRO A 246 -6.06 2.33 -7.23
CA PRO A 246 -5.85 0.93 -6.88
C PRO A 246 -6.79 -0.04 -7.60
N ILE A 247 -8.06 0.33 -7.77
CA ILE A 247 -9.04 -0.49 -8.48
C ILE A 247 -8.64 -0.63 -9.94
N LEU A 248 -8.28 0.48 -10.60
CA LEU A 248 -7.84 0.50 -11.99
C LEU A 248 -6.57 -0.34 -12.19
N PHE A 249 -5.56 -0.20 -11.32
CA PHE A 249 -4.35 -1.03 -11.40
C PHE A 249 -4.64 -2.50 -11.14
N THR A 250 -5.49 -2.82 -10.15
CA THR A 250 -5.92 -4.20 -9.89
C THR A 250 -6.56 -4.78 -11.15
N MET A 251 -7.53 -4.08 -11.76
CA MET A 251 -8.20 -4.53 -12.98
C MET A 251 -7.24 -4.63 -14.17
N GLY A 252 -6.31 -3.69 -14.31
CA GLY A 252 -5.26 -3.70 -15.33
C GLY A 252 -4.39 -4.94 -15.22
N TYR A 253 -3.86 -5.23 -14.03
CA TYR A 253 -3.03 -6.42 -13.79
C TYR A 253 -3.80 -7.72 -14.07
N LEU A 254 -5.07 -7.82 -13.67
CA LEU A 254 -5.87 -9.01 -13.96
C LEU A 254 -6.09 -9.22 -15.46
N LYS A 255 -6.42 -8.13 -16.18
CA LYS A 255 -6.61 -8.18 -17.63
C LYS A 255 -5.31 -8.57 -18.34
N LEU A 256 -4.19 -7.96 -17.98
CA LEU A 256 -2.87 -8.23 -18.59
C LEU A 256 -2.32 -9.61 -18.26
N SER A 257 -2.61 -10.13 -17.06
CA SER A 257 -2.12 -11.45 -16.63
C SER A 257 -3.01 -12.61 -17.10
N GLY A 258 -4.24 -12.34 -17.55
CA GLY A 258 -5.23 -13.35 -17.86
C GLY A 258 -5.78 -14.08 -16.63
N ILE A 259 -5.60 -13.53 -15.42
CA ILE A 259 -6.12 -14.12 -14.20
C ILE A 259 -7.63 -13.86 -14.11
N SER A 260 -8.43 -14.93 -14.08
CA SER A 260 -9.87 -14.83 -13.84
C SER A 260 -10.16 -14.58 -12.35
N PHE A 261 -11.14 -13.73 -12.04
CA PHE A 261 -11.66 -13.60 -10.68
C PHE A 261 -12.20 -14.94 -10.17
N GLN A 262 -11.84 -15.32 -8.94
CA GLN A 262 -12.58 -16.36 -8.26
C GLN A 262 -13.98 -15.82 -7.94
N LYS A 263 -15.00 -16.29 -8.67
CA LYS A 263 -16.39 -15.98 -8.35
C LYS A 263 -16.74 -16.64 -7.01
N PHE A 264 -16.94 -15.83 -5.98
CA PHE A 264 -17.46 -16.26 -4.66
C PHE A 264 -18.98 -16.47 -4.65
N MET A 265 -19.63 -16.46 -5.81
CA MET A 265 -21.08 -16.66 -5.91
C MET A 265 -21.39 -18.12 -6.21
N LYS A 266 -21.79 -18.86 -5.16
CA LYS A 266 -22.50 -20.13 -5.34
C LYS A 266 -23.98 -19.79 -5.52
N LYS A 267 -24.64 -20.50 -6.45
CA LYS A 267 -26.09 -20.44 -6.61
C LYS A 267 -26.72 -20.80 -5.26
N SER A 268 -27.61 -19.97 -4.74
CA SER A 268 -28.30 -20.31 -3.49
C SER A 268 -29.33 -21.37 -3.80
N ASP A 269 -29.47 -22.35 -2.92
CA ASP A 269 -30.59 -23.29 -2.96
C ASP A 269 -31.89 -22.64 -2.42
N ASN A 270 -31.81 -21.41 -1.91
CA ASN A 270 -32.97 -20.66 -1.43
C ASN A 270 -33.73 -20.02 -2.61
N LYS A 271 -35.01 -20.39 -2.79
CA LYS A 271 -35.92 -19.88 -3.84
C LYS A 271 -35.99 -18.34 -3.90
N TYR A 272 -35.74 -17.65 -2.78
CA TYR A 272 -35.85 -16.20 -2.68
C TYR A 272 -34.55 -15.45 -3.00
N PHE A 273 -33.40 -16.13 -3.04
CA PHE A 273 -32.11 -15.50 -3.32
C PHE A 273 -31.42 -16.24 -4.46
N LYS A 274 -31.36 -15.67 -5.67
CA LYS A 274 -30.75 -16.35 -6.84
C LYS A 274 -29.26 -16.66 -6.66
N TYR A 275 -28.57 -15.90 -5.81
CA TYR A 275 -27.16 -16.07 -5.49
C TYR A 275 -26.95 -15.87 -3.98
N LYS A 276 -26.18 -16.75 -3.34
CA LYS A 276 -25.71 -16.54 -1.97
C LYS A 276 -24.28 -16.01 -2.06
N LEU A 277 -24.04 -14.85 -1.44
CA LEU A 277 -22.67 -14.43 -1.13
C LEU A 277 -22.13 -15.45 -0.13
N ILE A 278 -21.31 -16.38 -0.62
CA ILE A 278 -20.55 -17.25 0.27
C ILE A 278 -19.29 -16.47 0.58
N PHE A 279 -19.30 -15.81 1.74
CA PHE A 279 -18.05 -15.53 2.43
C PHE A 279 -17.45 -16.89 2.74
N ASN A 280 -16.38 -17.24 2.03
CA ASN A 280 -15.69 -18.50 2.21
C ASN A 280 -14.89 -18.43 3.52
N THR A 281 -15.58 -18.37 4.65
CA THR A 281 -15.07 -19.03 5.84
C THR A 281 -15.15 -20.51 5.51
N GLN A 282 -14.07 -21.08 4.96
CA GLN A 282 -13.91 -22.53 4.96
C GLN A 282 -13.79 -22.99 6.42
N GLU A 283 -14.92 -23.15 7.08
CA GLU A 283 -15.11 -24.13 8.14
C GLU A 283 -16.39 -24.90 7.80
N SER A 284 -16.20 -26.17 7.46
CA SER A 284 -17.18 -27.25 7.53
C SER A 284 -18.60 -26.99 7.01
N TYR A 285 -18.82 -27.29 5.72
CA TYR A 285 -20.11 -27.86 5.34
C TYR A 285 -20.23 -29.24 5.99
N TYR A 286 -20.83 -29.30 7.17
CA TYR A 286 -21.49 -30.52 7.61
C TYR A 286 -22.65 -30.75 6.64
N GLU A 287 -22.53 -31.74 5.76
CA GLU A 287 -23.72 -32.40 5.23
C GLU A 287 -24.46 -33.00 6.43
N MET A 288 -25.50 -32.32 6.90
CA MET A 288 -26.47 -32.98 7.76
C MET A 288 -27.09 -34.09 6.92
N LYS A 289 -26.72 -35.34 7.21
CA LYS A 289 -27.46 -36.50 6.72
C LYS A 289 -28.92 -36.28 7.13
N PRO A 290 -29.89 -36.41 6.20
CA PRO A 290 -31.29 -36.29 6.55
C PRO A 290 -31.59 -37.28 7.67
N ILE A 291 -32.06 -36.75 8.80
CA ILE A 291 -32.58 -37.57 9.89
C ILE A 291 -33.79 -38.30 9.29
N LYS A 292 -33.61 -39.60 8.99
CA LYS A 292 -34.72 -40.47 8.66
C LYS A 292 -35.54 -40.64 9.93
N PHE A 293 -36.66 -39.91 10.03
CA PHE A 293 -37.69 -40.25 10.99
C PHE A 293 -38.25 -41.61 10.56
N LYS A 294 -37.98 -42.65 11.38
CA LYS A 294 -38.77 -43.89 11.31
C LYS A 294 -40.20 -43.52 11.73
N LYS A 295 -41.16 -43.87 10.88
CA LYS A 295 -42.56 -43.97 11.27
C LYS A 295 -42.71 -45.02 12.37
#